data_AF-A0A7V1LEM0-F1
#
_entry.id   AF-A0A7V1LEM0-F1
#
_cell.length_a   1.000
_cell.length_b   1.000
_cell.length_c   1.000
_cell.angle_alpha   90.00
_cell.angle_beta   90.00
_cell.angle_gamma   90.00
#
_symmetry.space_group_name_H-M   'P 1'
#
loop_
_entity.id
_entity.type
_entity.pdbx_description
1 polymer ?
#
loop_
_entity_poly.entity_id
_entity_poly.type
_entity_poly.pdbx_seq_one_letter_code
_entity_poly.pdbx_strand_id
1 'polypeptide(L)'
;MVRKEKIKTSTEFYYYLFLSIRNYLENISGGSTFKELSKNLLENLTVPLPSYEEQDKIAKILLDIDRRISLSKARKHRYEKIKQGLMDDLLTGRKRVKI
;
A
#
# COMPACT_ATOMS: atom_id res chain seq x y z
N MET A 1 -21.81 21.08 -26.60
CA MET A 1 -21.62 20.52 -25.23
C MET A 1 -21.44 19.01 -25.38
N VAL A 2 -20.21 18.54 -25.61
CA VAL A 2 -19.92 17.12 -25.83
C VAL A 2 -19.95 16.44 -24.46
N ARG A 3 -20.91 15.54 -24.24
CA ARG A 3 -20.94 14.65 -23.07
C ARG A 3 -19.69 13.79 -23.14
N LYS A 4 -18.65 14.11 -22.36
CA LYS A 4 -17.51 13.22 -22.15
C LYS A 4 -18.08 11.88 -21.69
N GLU A 5 -17.94 10.84 -22.51
CA GLU A 5 -18.29 9.48 -22.12
C GLU A 5 -17.62 9.18 -20.77
N LYS A 6 -18.35 8.55 -19.85
CA LYS A 6 -17.80 8.15 -18.55
C LYS A 6 -16.72 7.10 -18.81
N ILE A 7 -15.45 7.53 -18.86
CA ILE A 7 -14.32 6.62 -18.96
C ILE A 7 -14.35 5.71 -17.74
N LYS A 8 -14.34 4.40 -17.99
CA LYS A 8 -14.34 3.40 -16.92
C LYS A 8 -12.93 3.29 -16.35
N THR A 9 -12.78 3.63 -15.07
CA THR A 9 -11.48 3.64 -14.37
C THR A 9 -11.53 2.77 -13.11
N SER A 10 -10.41 2.17 -12.73
CA SER A 10 -10.22 1.52 -11.43
C SER A 10 -9.48 2.46 -10.48
N THR A 11 -10.07 2.70 -9.30
CA THR A 11 -9.45 3.52 -8.25
C THR A 11 -8.18 2.84 -7.71
N GLU A 12 -8.22 1.52 -7.56
CA GLU A 12 -7.11 0.71 -7.05
C GLU A 12 -5.90 0.77 -7.98
N PHE A 13 -6.13 0.69 -9.30
CA PHE A 13 -5.06 0.86 -10.29
C PHE A 13 -4.36 2.22 -10.11
N TYR A 14 -5.13 3.32 -10.04
CA TYR A 14 -4.55 4.65 -9.88
C TYR A 14 -3.91 4.86 -8.51
N TYR A 15 -4.42 4.24 -7.45
CA TYR A 15 -3.76 4.21 -6.14
C TYR A 15 -2.35 3.64 -6.26
N TYR A 16 -2.20 2.44 -6.85
CA TYR A 16 -0.89 1.82 -7.03
C TYR A 16 0.00 2.57 -8.01
N LEU A 17 -0.57 3.14 -9.08
CA LEU A 17 0.17 4.00 -10.00
C LEU A 17 0.78 5.20 -9.28
N PHE A 18 -0.01 5.94 -8.50
CA PHE A 18 0.46 7.11 -7.77
C PHE A 18 1.49 6.76 -6.69
N LEU A 19 1.35 5.58 -6.06
CA LEU A 19 2.39 5.06 -5.18
C LEU A 19 3.70 4.80 -5.95
N SER A 20 3.63 4.22 -7.16
CA SER A 20 4.81 3.89 -7.96
C SER A 20 5.56 5.14 -8.44
N ILE A 21 4.85 6.23 -8.71
CA ILE A 21 5.44 7.50 -9.16
C ILE A 21 5.61 8.52 -8.02
N ARG A 22 5.48 8.09 -6.76
CA ARG A 22 5.55 8.99 -5.59
C ARG A 22 6.80 9.86 -5.59
N ASN A 23 7.97 9.27 -5.84
CA ASN A 23 9.24 10.01 -5.87
C ASN A 23 9.25 11.08 -6.98
N TYR A 24 8.65 10.77 -8.12
CA TYR A 24 8.50 11.75 -9.20
C TYR A 24 7.59 12.91 -8.75
N LEU A 25 6.44 12.60 -8.14
CA LEU A 25 5.53 13.62 -7.59
C LEU A 25 6.20 14.50 -6.53
N GLU A 26 7.03 13.92 -5.66
CA GLU A 26 7.81 14.64 -4.64
C GLU A 26 8.95 15.51 -5.21
N ASN A 27 9.40 15.24 -6.45
CA ASN A 27 10.43 16.05 -7.12
C ASN A 27 9.82 17.25 -7.86
N ILE A 28 8.61 17.10 -8.39
CA ILE A 28 7.89 18.18 -9.07
C ILE A 28 7.06 19.04 -8.11
N SER A 29 6.86 18.60 -6.87
CA SER A 29 6.20 19.39 -5.82
C SER A 29 7.05 20.62 -5.47
N GLY A 30 6.41 21.77 -5.31
CA GLY A 30 7.06 23.02 -4.95
C GLY A 30 7.25 23.16 -3.43
N GLY A 31 8.16 24.04 -3.02
CA GLY A 31 8.39 24.40 -1.61
C GLY A 31 9.62 23.72 -1.00
N SER A 32 10.38 24.48 -0.20
CA SER A 32 11.61 24.02 0.46
C SER A 32 11.35 23.38 1.83
N THR A 33 10.45 23.98 2.62
CA THR A 33 10.10 23.51 3.98
C THR A 33 8.88 22.58 3.97
N PHE A 34 7.88 22.88 3.15
CA PHE A 34 6.70 22.06 2.95
C PHE A 34 6.53 21.80 1.45
N LYS A 35 6.61 20.53 1.06
CA LYS A 35 6.38 20.12 -0.32
C LYS A 35 4.88 20.11 -0.60
N GLU A 36 4.45 20.93 -1.55
CA GLU A 36 3.07 21.03 -2.00
C GLU A 36 2.94 20.59 -3.46
N LEU A 37 1.96 19.73 -3.72
CA LEU A 37 1.56 19.36 -5.07
C LEU A 37 0.41 20.26 -5.51
N SER A 38 0.72 21.28 -6.33
CA SER A 38 -0.29 22.26 -6.73
C SER A 38 -1.37 21.63 -7.61
N LYS A 39 -2.60 22.17 -7.53
CA LYS A 39 -3.74 21.71 -8.33
C LYS A 39 -3.43 21.74 -9.84
N ASN A 40 -2.81 22.81 -10.32
CA ASN A 40 -2.43 22.94 -11.73
C ASN A 40 -1.46 21.85 -12.17
N LEU A 41 -0.52 21.45 -11.31
CA LEU A 41 0.42 20.38 -11.61
C LEU A 41 -0.28 19.02 -11.70
N LEU A 42 -1.22 18.76 -10.80
CA LEU A 42 -2.06 17.55 -10.82
C LEU A 42 -2.94 17.46 -12.06
N GLU A 43 -3.57 18.55 -12.47
CA GLU A 43 -4.45 18.59 -13.65
C GLU A 43 -3.67 18.38 -14.96
N ASN A 44 -2.40 18.78 -15.01
CA ASN A 44 -1.52 18.60 -16.16
C ASN A 44 -0.69 17.31 -16.13
N LEU A 45 -0.83 16.50 -15.08
CA LEU A 45 -0.09 15.25 -14.94
C LEU A 45 -0.57 14.24 -15.98
N THR A 46 0.33 13.81 -16.86
CA THR A 46 0.04 12.74 -17.81
C THR A 46 0.20 11.39 -17.14
N VAL A 47 -0.87 10.60 -17.12
CA VAL A 47 -0.90 9.24 -16.56
C VAL A 47 -1.38 8.24 -17.59
N PRO A 48 -0.89 6.97 -17.55
CA PRO A 48 -1.40 5.92 -18.41
C PRO A 48 -2.90 5.68 -18.18
N LEU A 49 -3.61 5.40 -19.28
CA LEU A 49 -5.02 5.01 -19.29
C LEU A 49 -5.16 3.73 -20.13
N PRO A 50 -4.72 2.56 -19.60
CA PRO A 50 -4.90 1.29 -20.29
C PRO A 50 -6.38 0.87 -20.29
N SER A 51 -6.70 -0.22 -20.97
CA SER A 51 -8.07 -0.76 -20.97
C SER A 51 -8.55 -1.07 -19.54
N TYR A 52 -9.86 -0.96 -19.28
CA TYR A 52 -10.38 -1.25 -17.93
C TYR A 52 -10.06 -2.67 -17.46
N GLU A 53 -10.06 -3.65 -18.37
CA GLU A 53 -9.71 -5.03 -18.05
C GLU A 53 -8.25 -5.16 -17.59
N GLU A 54 -7.35 -4.42 -18.22
CA GLU A 54 -5.94 -4.37 -17.83
C GLU A 54 -5.75 -3.66 -16.49
N GLN A 55 -6.45 -2.55 -16.26
CA GLN A 55 -6.45 -1.84 -14.97
C GLN A 55 -6.88 -2.78 -13.83
N ASP A 56 -7.99 -3.51 -14.01
CA ASP A 56 -8.53 -4.45 -13.02
C ASP A 56 -7.58 -5.64 -12.77
N LYS A 57 -6.97 -6.20 -13.82
CA LYS A 57 -5.98 -7.28 -13.68
C LYS A 57 -4.77 -6.83 -12.87
N ILE A 58 -4.19 -5.67 -13.20
CA ILE A 58 -3.03 -5.12 -12.48
C ILE A 58 -3.40 -4.84 -11.02
N ALA A 59 -4.53 -4.17 -10.79
CA ALA A 59 -5.00 -3.84 -9.44
C ALA A 59 -5.22 -5.10 -8.59
N LYS A 60 -5.83 -6.15 -9.14
CA LYS A 60 -6.07 -7.42 -8.43
C LYS A 60 -4.78 -8.10 -8.01
N ILE A 61 -3.77 -8.13 -8.88
CA ILE A 61 -2.46 -8.73 -8.58
C ILE A 61 -1.80 -7.98 -7.42
N LEU A 62 -1.75 -6.65 -7.49
CA LEU A 62 -1.13 -5.82 -6.45
C LEU A 62 -1.88 -5.92 -5.12
N LEU A 63 -3.21 -5.94 -5.15
CA LEU A 63 -4.04 -6.10 -3.96
C LEU A 63 -3.83 -7.48 -3.30
N ASP A 64 -3.67 -8.55 -4.08
CA ASP A 64 -3.36 -9.87 -3.54
C ASP A 64 -2.00 -9.90 -2.83
N ILE A 65 -1.00 -9.23 -3.40
CA ILE A 65 0.33 -9.08 -2.80
C ILE A 65 0.23 -8.35 -1.46
N ASP A 66 -0.48 -7.22 -1.39
CA ASP A 66 -0.66 -6.47 -0.14
C ASP A 66 -1.41 -7.27 0.93
N ARG A 67 -2.42 -8.06 0.53
CA ARG A 67 -3.10 -8.99 1.44
C ARG A 67 -2.13 -10.03 2.00
N ARG A 68 -1.28 -10.63 1.16
CA ARG A 68 -0.27 -11.60 1.61
C ARG A 68 0.75 -10.98 2.57
N ILE A 69 1.21 -9.76 2.29
CA ILE A 69 2.10 -9.01 3.18
C ILE A 69 1.43 -8.75 4.52
N SER A 70 0.19 -8.28 4.51
CA SER A 70 -0.59 -7.98 5.72
C SER A 70 -0.80 -9.22 6.59
N LEU A 71 -1.18 -10.35 5.98
CA LEU A 71 -1.32 -11.63 6.67
C LEU A 71 0.01 -12.12 7.26
N SER A 72 1.12 -11.93 6.54
CA SER A 72 2.44 -12.34 7.01
C SER A 72 2.89 -11.50 8.21
N LYS A 73 2.66 -10.18 8.17
CA LYS A 73 2.92 -9.27 9.31
C LYS A 73 2.08 -9.65 10.53
N ALA A 74 0.79 -9.95 10.33
CA ALA A 74 -0.09 -10.38 11.42
C ALA A 74 0.38 -11.70 12.07
N ARG A 75 0.81 -12.67 11.25
CA ARG A 75 1.40 -13.94 11.74
C ARG A 75 2.69 -13.69 12.54
N LYS A 76 3.59 -12.85 12.03
CA LYS A 76 4.82 -12.47 12.73
C LYS A 76 4.51 -11.87 14.11
N HIS A 77 3.62 -10.88 14.17
CA HIS A 77 3.20 -10.25 15.42
C HIS A 77 2.63 -11.26 16.43
N ARG A 78 1.82 -12.20 15.95
CA ARG A 78 1.29 -13.29 16.79
C ARG A 78 2.42 -14.16 17.36
N TYR A 79 3.39 -14.55 16.55
CA TYR A 79 4.52 -15.34 17.02
C TYR A 79 5.42 -14.57 18.00
N GLU A 80 5.61 -13.26 17.81
CA GLU A 80 6.34 -12.42 18.76
C GLU A 80 5.65 -12.37 20.13
N LYS A 81 4.33 -12.23 20.15
CA LYS A 81 3.54 -12.31 21.40
C LYS A 81 3.66 -13.67 22.08
N ILE A 82 3.54 -14.76 21.31
CA ILE A 82 3.69 -16.12 21.86
C ILE A 82 5.09 -16.30 22.43
N LYS A 83 6.13 -15.91 21.69
CA LYS A 83 7.53 -15.97 22.15
C LYS A 83 7.71 -15.20 23.46
N GLN A 84 7.15 -14.00 23.56
CA GLN A 84 7.26 -13.19 24.77
C GLN A 84 6.54 -13.81 25.96
N GLY A 85 5.33 -14.33 25.77
CA GLY A 85 4.60 -15.05 26.82
C GLY A 85 5.31 -16.33 27.26
N LEU A 86 5.88 -17.10 26.32
CA LEU A 86 6.66 -18.30 26.64
C LEU A 86 7.95 -17.95 27.41
N MET A 87 8.66 -16.89 27.00
CA MET A 87 9.83 -16.41 27.75
C MET A 87 9.45 -16.03 29.17
N ASP A 88 8.35 -15.31 29.35
CA ASP A 88 7.84 -14.91 30.66
C ASP A 88 7.52 -16.14 31.54
N ASP A 89 6.76 -17.10 31.00
CA ASP A 89 6.39 -18.35 31.69
C ASP A 89 7.61 -19.19 32.11
N LEU A 90 8.63 -19.28 31.25
CA LEU A 90 9.82 -20.10 31.46
C LEU A 90 10.83 -19.43 32.40
N LEU A 91 11.11 -18.13 32.21
CA LEU A 91 12.10 -17.39 32.99
C LEU A 91 11.59 -17.04 34.40
N THR A 92 10.29 -16.78 34.56
CA THR A 92 9.70 -16.59 35.90
C THR A 92 9.36 -17.91 36.59
N GLY A 93 9.47 -19.02 35.87
CA GLY A 93 9.24 -20.35 36.42
C GLY A 93 7.79 -20.71 36.70
N ARG A 94 6.84 -19.91 36.19
CA ARG A 94 5.40 -20.24 36.18
C ARG A 94 5.12 -21.56 35.47
N LYS A 95 5.91 -21.91 34.44
CA LYS A 95 5.82 -23.19 33.74
C LYS A 95 7.20 -23.85 33.70
N ARG A 96 7.28 -25.09 34.19
CA ARG A 96 8.51 -25.91 34.16
C ARG A 96 8.44 -26.90 33.02
N VAL A 97 9.52 -26.99 32.25
CA VAL A 97 9.67 -28.02 31.22
C VAL A 97 10.23 -29.27 31.91
N LYS A 98 9.52 -30.40 31.81
CA LYS A 98 10.10 -31.70 32.16
C LYS A 98 11.09 -32.05 31.06
N ILE A 99 12.31 -32.31 31.47
CA ILE A 99 13.40 -32.82 30.64
C ILE A 99 13.43 -34.33 30.82
#